data_AF-A0A7Z3H171-F1
#
_entry.id   AF-A0A7Z3H171-F1
#
_cell.length_a   1.000
_cell.length_b   1.000
_cell.length_c   1.000
_cell.angle_alpha   90.00
_cell.angle_beta   90.00
_cell.angle_gamma   90.00
#
_symmetry.space_group_name_H-M   'P 1'
#
loop_
_entity.id
_entity.type
_entity.pdbx_description
1 polymer ?
#
loop_
_entity_poly.entity_id
_entity_poly.type
_entity_poly.pdbx_seq_one_letter_code
_entity_poly.pdbx_strand_id
1 'polypeptide(L)'
;MLRNLMSLMIFFVCSTAVAETEPPGTDSFNQYLTAYWDGQALSKELLLMATEDSPDKAKAKVVGEKILENKNKAERYLAQSITEGNAAAVFYKARMTEFGDPMNPDLQQKREKACALYGDSARKGLLVGAIVYAKCSDTVPKTPRYDESRMLLRNVLNAEDAYLGYYPFAVSHAYCFERTVEPPKTDEDPFARIRLLGQPTLLEAQQARAEGFYYLAADYSSPVSAQSQQDLQHALEAGCQTDGLRLKKKSQNPKQP
;
A
#
# COMPACT_ATOMS: atom_id res chain seq x y z
N MET A 1 14.59 -56.91 47.63
CA MET A 1 13.90 -55.64 47.97
C MET A 1 14.23 -54.62 46.89
N LEU A 2 13.22 -54.20 46.14
CA LEU A 2 13.29 -53.24 45.03
C LEU A 2 13.83 -51.88 45.50
N ARG A 3 14.67 -51.24 44.68
CA ARG A 3 14.93 -49.81 44.74
C ARG A 3 14.87 -49.22 43.33
N ASN A 4 13.68 -48.75 42.97
CA ASN A 4 13.43 -47.79 41.90
C ASN A 4 13.80 -46.38 42.42
N LEU A 5 14.45 -45.55 41.60
CA LEU A 5 14.39 -44.08 41.62
C LEU A 5 15.21 -43.60 40.40
N MET A 6 14.59 -43.50 39.22
CA MET A 6 13.82 -42.36 38.71
C MET A 6 14.75 -41.22 38.28
N SER A 7 15.20 -41.31 37.03
CA SER A 7 15.97 -40.29 36.33
C SER A 7 15.03 -39.18 35.86
N LEU A 8 15.16 -37.99 36.45
CA LEU A 8 14.40 -36.80 36.10
C LEU A 8 15.11 -36.09 34.92
N MET A 9 14.67 -36.34 33.69
CA MET A 9 15.07 -35.51 32.54
C MET A 9 14.34 -34.17 32.61
N ILE A 10 15.04 -33.11 32.97
CA ILE A 10 14.57 -31.73 32.86
C ILE A 10 14.79 -31.30 31.40
N PHE A 11 13.71 -31.33 30.60
CA PHE A 11 13.69 -30.66 29.30
C PHE A 11 13.63 -29.15 29.54
N PHE A 12 14.78 -28.48 29.40
CA PHE A 12 14.85 -27.03 29.27
C PHE A 12 14.29 -26.65 27.88
N VAL A 13 12.98 -26.45 27.80
CA VAL A 13 12.37 -25.80 26.64
C VAL A 13 12.70 -24.31 26.77
N CYS A 14 13.83 -23.90 26.18
CA CYS A 14 14.09 -22.49 25.91
C CYS A 14 13.06 -22.03 24.87
N SER A 15 11.90 -21.58 25.35
CA SER A 15 11.00 -20.74 24.57
C SER A 15 11.74 -19.44 24.26
N THR A 16 12.45 -19.38 23.14
CA THR A 16 12.78 -18.10 22.52
C THR A 16 11.45 -17.51 22.08
N ALA A 17 10.82 -16.73 22.97
CA ALA A 17 9.84 -15.76 22.55
C ALA A 17 10.57 -14.86 21.56
N VAL A 18 10.35 -15.11 20.27
CA VAL A 18 10.75 -14.18 19.22
C VAL A 18 9.88 -12.96 19.50
N ALA A 19 10.45 -11.96 20.17
CA ALA A 19 9.80 -10.68 20.27
C ALA A 19 9.56 -10.24 18.83
N GLU A 20 8.31 -10.22 18.41
CA GLU A 20 7.91 -9.70 17.10
C GLU A 20 8.42 -8.26 17.08
N THR A 21 9.53 -8.02 16.36
CA THR A 21 10.18 -6.72 16.40
C THR A 21 9.28 -5.76 15.65
N GLU A 22 8.55 -4.94 16.39
CA GLU A 22 7.74 -3.88 15.79
C GLU A 22 8.59 -3.03 14.85
N PRO A 23 8.02 -2.53 13.74
CA PRO A 23 8.74 -1.64 12.84
C PRO A 23 9.35 -0.45 13.56
N PRO A 24 10.50 0.05 13.08
CA PRO A 24 11.07 1.28 13.63
C PRO A 24 10.06 2.43 13.52
N GLY A 25 10.02 3.28 14.55
CA GLY A 25 9.16 4.46 14.58
C GLY A 25 7.65 4.18 14.59
N THR A 26 7.24 3.01 15.10
CA THR A 26 5.83 2.60 15.23
C THR A 26 5.02 3.58 16.06
N ASP A 27 5.52 4.00 17.23
CA ASP A 27 4.81 4.95 18.10
C ASP A 27 4.54 6.28 17.40
N SER A 28 5.55 6.87 16.77
CA SER A 28 5.43 8.10 15.99
C SER A 28 4.47 7.93 14.81
N PHE A 29 4.49 6.76 14.15
CA PHE A 29 3.56 6.48 13.05
C PHE A 29 2.11 6.38 13.52
N ASN A 30 1.87 5.72 14.65
CA ASN A 30 0.54 5.60 15.26
C ASN A 30 0.01 6.98 15.70
N GLN A 31 0.87 7.84 16.24
CA GLN A 31 0.53 9.22 16.56
C GLN A 31 0.21 10.05 15.31
N TYR A 32 0.94 9.83 14.21
CA TYR A 32 0.61 10.39 12.90
C TYR A 32 -0.79 9.96 12.44
N LEU A 33 -1.08 8.66 12.44
CA LEU A 33 -2.38 8.13 12.00
C LEU A 33 -3.52 8.70 12.85
N THR A 34 -3.34 8.78 14.17
CA THR A 34 -4.33 9.38 15.09
C THR A 34 -4.59 10.84 14.74
N ALA A 35 -3.56 11.68 14.68
CA ALA A 35 -3.71 13.10 14.36
C ALA A 35 -4.30 13.32 12.94
N TYR A 36 -3.92 12.47 11.97
CA TYR A 36 -4.46 12.52 10.62
C TYR A 36 -5.96 12.22 10.60
N TRP A 37 -6.40 11.12 11.23
CA TRP A 37 -7.80 10.72 11.23
C TRP A 37 -8.68 11.67 12.05
N ASP A 38 -8.18 12.20 13.17
CA ASP A 38 -8.87 13.24 13.93
C ASP A 38 -9.07 14.51 13.09
N GLY A 39 -8.03 14.94 12.35
CA GLY A 39 -8.12 16.05 11.41
C GLY A 39 -9.13 15.80 10.27
N GLN A 40 -9.20 14.57 9.76
CA GLN A 40 -10.17 14.17 8.73
C GLN A 40 -11.61 14.16 9.28
N ALA A 41 -11.82 13.67 10.51
CA ALA A 41 -13.13 13.70 11.15
C ALA A 41 -13.63 15.14 11.34
N LEU A 42 -12.77 16.05 11.80
CA LEU A 42 -13.06 17.47 11.91
C LEU A 42 -13.32 18.13 10.54
N SER A 43 -12.60 17.73 9.50
CA SER A 43 -12.82 18.25 8.14
C SER A 43 -14.19 17.85 7.61
N LYS A 44 -14.65 16.61 7.90
CA LYS A 44 -16.01 16.17 7.58
C LYS A 44 -17.05 16.96 8.38
N GLU A 45 -16.80 17.21 9.66
CA GLU A 45 -17.68 18.03 10.50
C GLU A 45 -17.83 19.44 9.92
N LEU A 46 -16.71 20.08 9.55
CA LEU A 46 -16.71 21.42 8.95
C LEU A 46 -17.47 21.45 7.61
N LEU A 47 -17.32 20.41 6.78
CA LEU A 47 -18.06 20.30 5.52
C LEU A 47 -19.57 20.18 5.76
N LEU A 48 -19.98 19.40 6.75
CA LEU A 48 -21.40 19.27 7.12
C LEU A 48 -21.97 20.60 7.62
N MET A 49 -21.23 21.33 8.47
CA MET A 49 -21.66 22.68 8.89
C MET A 49 -21.84 23.61 7.69
N ALA A 50 -20.96 23.55 6.70
CA ALA A 50 -21.05 24.38 5.51
C ALA A 50 -22.29 24.10 4.63
N THR A 51 -22.98 22.98 4.85
CA THR A 51 -24.24 22.64 4.16
C THR A 51 -25.50 23.07 4.91
N GLU A 52 -25.38 23.59 6.12
CA GLU A 52 -26.52 24.09 6.90
C GLU A 52 -27.07 25.40 6.32
N ASP A 53 -28.38 25.63 6.43
CA ASP A 53 -29.04 26.87 5.94
C ASP A 53 -28.52 28.14 6.67
N SER A 54 -28.08 27.99 7.92
CA SER A 54 -27.52 29.06 8.73
C SER A 54 -26.32 28.56 9.56
N PRO A 55 -25.13 28.47 8.95
CA PRO A 55 -23.97 27.86 9.60
C PRO A 55 -23.45 28.74 10.75
N ASP A 56 -23.18 28.13 11.90
CA ASP A 56 -22.49 28.78 13.01
C ASP A 56 -21.03 29.05 12.64
N LYS A 57 -20.76 30.27 12.17
CA LYS A 57 -19.43 30.72 11.75
C LYS A 57 -18.40 30.71 12.90
N ALA A 58 -18.83 30.91 14.15
CA ALA A 58 -17.94 30.90 15.29
C ALA A 58 -17.48 29.47 15.59
N LYS A 59 -18.42 28.52 15.60
CA LYS A 59 -18.12 27.09 15.73
C LYS A 59 -17.25 26.60 14.56
N ALA A 60 -17.59 26.97 13.32
CA ALA A 60 -16.82 26.60 12.13
C ALA A 60 -15.36 27.08 12.21
N LYS A 61 -15.13 28.30 12.73
CA LYS A 61 -13.78 28.83 12.95
C LYS A 61 -13.00 27.99 13.96
N VAL A 62 -13.60 27.62 15.09
CA VAL A 62 -12.97 26.76 16.11
C VAL A 62 -12.62 25.39 15.55
N VAL A 63 -13.51 24.80 14.74
CA VAL A 63 -13.21 23.53 14.04
C VAL A 63 -12.06 23.71 13.06
N GLY A 64 -12.04 24.81 12.28
CA GLY A 64 -10.95 25.14 11.37
C GLY A 64 -9.58 25.25 12.08
N GLU A 65 -9.54 25.89 13.25
CA GLU A 65 -8.33 25.99 14.08
C GLU A 65 -7.84 24.61 14.55
N LYS A 66 -8.76 23.73 14.98
CA LYS A 66 -8.43 22.34 15.37
C LYS A 66 -7.94 21.49 14.20
N ILE A 67 -8.46 21.70 12.99
CA ILE A 67 -7.97 21.03 11.77
C ILE A 67 -6.51 21.42 11.53
N LEU A 68 -6.19 22.71 11.62
CA LEU A 68 -4.82 23.19 11.43
C LEU A 68 -3.87 22.66 12.51
N GLU A 69 -4.30 22.60 13.76
CA GLU A 69 -3.52 22.01 14.85
C GLU A 69 -3.23 20.52 14.59
N ASN A 70 -4.24 19.74 14.21
CA ASN A 70 -4.08 18.32 13.90
C ASN A 70 -3.21 18.09 12.67
N LYS A 71 -3.33 18.93 11.63
CA LYS A 71 -2.42 18.90 10.48
C LYS A 71 -0.97 19.08 10.92
N ASN A 72 -0.69 20.08 11.75
CA ASN A 72 0.67 20.33 12.25
C ASN A 72 1.19 19.20 13.15
N LYS A 73 0.32 18.55 13.95
CA LYS A 73 0.68 17.34 14.71
C LYS A 73 1.01 16.18 13.78
N ALA A 74 0.14 15.90 12.81
CA ALA A 74 0.33 14.82 11.84
C ALA A 74 1.64 15.01 11.05
N GLU A 75 1.92 16.21 10.54
CA GLU A 75 3.17 16.49 9.82
C GLU A 75 4.42 16.27 10.69
N ARG A 76 4.39 16.68 11.96
CA ARG A 76 5.51 16.46 12.90
C ARG A 76 5.74 14.97 13.18
N TYR A 77 4.68 14.24 13.52
CA TYR A 77 4.78 12.81 13.82
C TYR A 77 5.17 11.98 12.59
N LEU A 78 4.69 12.35 11.40
CA LEU A 78 5.11 11.72 10.16
C LEU A 78 6.60 11.92 9.91
N ALA A 79 7.09 13.15 10.08
CA ALA A 79 8.51 13.47 9.93
C ALA A 79 9.37 12.69 10.94
N GLN A 80 8.94 12.64 12.20
CA GLN A 80 9.63 11.89 13.25
C GLN A 80 9.70 10.39 12.90
N SER A 81 8.57 9.79 12.51
CA SER A 81 8.51 8.38 12.13
C SER A 81 9.40 8.04 10.93
N ILE A 82 9.51 8.96 9.95
CA ILE A 82 10.45 8.83 8.82
C ILE A 82 11.90 8.87 9.30
N THR A 83 12.25 9.80 10.19
CA THR A 83 13.60 9.90 10.79
C THR A 83 13.96 8.64 11.57
N GLU A 84 13.00 8.06 12.29
CA GLU A 84 13.15 6.80 13.01
C GLU A 84 13.27 5.59 12.08
N GLY A 85 12.86 5.73 10.82
CA GLY A 85 13.10 4.75 9.76
C GLY A 85 11.86 3.96 9.33
N ASN A 86 10.66 4.37 9.73
CA ASN A 86 9.41 3.67 9.42
C ASN A 86 9.11 3.72 7.92
N ALA A 87 9.01 2.55 7.28
CA ALA A 87 8.77 2.46 5.84
C ALA A 87 7.35 2.89 5.44
N ALA A 88 6.35 2.65 6.30
CA ALA A 88 4.98 3.09 6.06
C ALA A 88 4.87 4.61 6.13
N ALA A 89 5.53 5.28 7.08
CA ALA A 89 5.61 6.74 7.12
C ALA A 89 6.18 7.32 5.81
N VAL A 90 7.25 6.73 5.28
CA VAL A 90 7.82 7.13 3.98
C VAL A 90 6.80 6.93 2.84
N PHE A 91 6.06 5.81 2.85
CA PHE A 91 4.99 5.56 1.87
C PHE A 91 3.87 6.59 1.92
N TYR A 92 3.39 6.94 3.12
CA TYR A 92 2.38 7.99 3.28
C TYR A 92 2.88 9.35 2.81
N LYS A 93 4.16 9.68 3.08
CA LYS A 93 4.79 10.88 2.54
C LYS A 93 4.83 10.86 1.01
N ALA A 94 5.17 9.73 0.39
CA ALA A 94 5.16 9.56 -1.06
C ALA A 94 3.77 9.85 -1.65
N ARG A 95 2.71 9.30 -1.05
CA ARG A 95 1.32 9.56 -1.47
C ARG A 95 0.92 11.01 -1.32
N MET A 96 1.30 11.67 -0.23
CA MET A 96 1.06 13.10 -0.06
C MET A 96 1.83 13.93 -1.09
N THR A 97 3.02 13.51 -1.50
CA THR A 97 3.78 14.17 -2.58
C THR A 97 3.10 13.98 -3.94
N GLU A 98 2.55 12.80 -4.20
CA GLU A 98 1.86 12.48 -5.45
C GLU A 98 0.53 13.22 -5.59
N PHE A 99 -0.28 13.29 -4.52
CA PHE A 99 -1.67 13.78 -4.58
C PHE A 99 -1.95 15.08 -3.80
N GLY A 100 -1.00 15.57 -2.98
CA GLY A 100 -1.29 16.55 -1.93
C GLY A 100 -1.41 18.01 -2.36
N ASP A 101 -1.11 18.36 -3.62
CA ASP A 101 -1.34 19.70 -4.12
C ASP A 101 -1.85 19.65 -5.58
N PRO A 102 -3.16 19.81 -5.79
CA PRO A 102 -3.75 19.72 -7.12
C PRO A 102 -3.42 20.92 -8.02
N MET A 103 -2.80 21.99 -7.49
CA MET A 103 -2.53 23.24 -8.22
C MET A 103 -1.11 23.33 -8.77
N ASN A 104 -0.23 22.38 -8.45
CA ASN A 104 1.10 22.36 -9.06
C ASN A 104 1.02 21.86 -10.52
N PRO A 105 1.45 22.66 -11.49
CA PRO A 105 1.39 22.28 -12.89
C PRO A 105 2.42 21.19 -13.25
N ASP A 106 3.48 21.00 -12.46
CA ASP A 106 4.55 20.03 -12.74
C ASP A 106 4.23 18.65 -12.13
N LEU A 107 3.25 17.99 -12.75
CA LEU A 107 2.81 16.64 -12.38
C LEU A 107 3.94 15.61 -12.55
N GLN A 108 4.84 15.80 -13.51
CA GLN A 108 5.94 14.89 -13.77
C GLN A 108 6.97 14.93 -12.64
N GLN A 109 7.39 16.12 -12.21
CA GLN A 109 8.31 16.26 -11.08
C GLN A 109 7.70 15.73 -9.78
N LYS A 110 6.40 15.94 -9.56
CA LYS A 110 5.70 15.36 -8.40
C LYS A 110 5.74 13.85 -8.40
N ARG A 111 5.39 13.23 -9.54
CA ARG A 111 5.46 11.79 -9.71
C ARG A 111 6.87 11.29 -9.47
N GLU A 112 7.88 11.93 -10.03
CA GLU A 112 9.28 11.53 -9.85
C GLU A 112 9.73 11.59 -8.38
N LYS A 113 9.36 12.66 -7.66
CA LYS A 113 9.61 12.78 -6.22
C LYS A 113 8.89 11.72 -5.40
N ALA A 114 7.62 11.44 -5.72
CA ALA A 114 6.87 10.37 -5.07
C ALA A 114 7.50 8.99 -5.35
N CYS A 115 7.93 8.74 -6.59
CA CYS A 115 8.61 7.52 -7.00
C CYS A 115 9.92 7.28 -6.24
N ALA A 116 10.72 8.32 -6.01
CA ALA A 116 11.91 8.21 -5.17
C ALA A 116 11.55 7.77 -3.73
N LEU A 117 10.52 8.38 -3.14
CA LEU A 117 10.03 8.04 -1.80
C LEU A 117 9.44 6.61 -1.75
N TYR A 118 8.72 6.15 -2.77
CA TYR A 118 8.28 4.75 -2.85
C TYR A 118 9.47 3.79 -2.87
N GLY A 119 10.55 4.14 -3.60
CA GLY A 119 11.80 3.37 -3.59
C GLY A 119 12.46 3.35 -2.22
N ASP A 120 12.45 4.47 -1.48
CA ASP A 120 12.95 4.52 -0.09
C ASP A 120 12.12 3.64 0.84
N SER A 121 10.80 3.67 0.71
CA SER A 121 9.89 2.79 1.45
C SER A 121 10.15 1.31 1.13
N ALA A 122 10.37 0.98 -0.14
CA ALA A 122 10.72 -0.36 -0.59
C ALA A 122 12.05 -0.85 -0.01
N ARG A 123 13.10 -0.01 -0.03
CA ARG A 123 14.41 -0.31 0.57
C ARG A 123 14.33 -0.55 2.09
N LYS A 124 13.32 0.02 2.75
CA LYS A 124 13.02 -0.18 4.18
C LYS A 124 12.09 -1.36 4.46
N GLY A 125 11.75 -2.15 3.44
CA GLY A 125 11.03 -3.42 3.59
C GLY A 125 9.53 -3.36 3.41
N LEU A 126 8.92 -2.23 3.02
CA LEU A 126 7.47 -2.18 2.82
C LEU A 126 7.07 -2.73 1.45
N LEU A 127 6.23 -3.78 1.46
CA LEU A 127 5.78 -4.45 0.24
C LEU A 127 5.02 -3.52 -0.71
N VAL A 128 4.05 -2.75 -0.20
CA VAL A 128 3.32 -1.79 -1.04
C VAL A 128 4.20 -0.65 -1.55
N GLY A 129 5.24 -0.27 -0.81
CA GLY A 129 6.27 0.65 -1.31
C GLY A 129 6.99 0.07 -2.52
N ALA A 130 7.38 -1.20 -2.45
CA ALA A 130 8.05 -1.89 -3.55
C ALA A 130 7.15 -2.09 -4.79
N ILE A 131 5.87 -2.41 -4.60
CA ILE A 131 4.89 -2.51 -5.69
C ILE A 131 4.77 -1.17 -6.43
N VAL A 132 4.57 -0.07 -5.70
CA VAL A 132 4.39 1.24 -6.33
C VAL A 132 5.71 1.77 -6.93
N TYR A 133 6.87 1.45 -6.34
CA TYR A 133 8.16 1.77 -6.95
C TYR A 133 8.41 1.03 -8.26
N ALA A 134 7.95 -0.22 -8.35
CA ALA A 134 7.98 -0.97 -9.60
C ALA A 134 7.07 -0.31 -10.67
N LYS A 135 5.87 0.19 -10.27
CA LYS A 135 4.95 1.02 -11.10
C LYS A 135 5.57 2.30 -11.65
N CYS A 136 6.43 2.92 -10.86
CA CYS A 136 7.20 4.08 -11.30
C CYS A 136 8.21 3.79 -12.41
N SER A 137 8.45 2.51 -12.71
CA SER A 137 9.56 2.04 -13.52
C SER A 137 9.09 1.17 -14.70
N ASP A 138 7.82 1.28 -15.08
CA ASP A 138 7.20 0.66 -16.27
C ASP A 138 7.53 1.44 -17.55
N THR A 139 8.82 1.60 -17.82
CA THR A 139 9.30 2.23 -19.06
C THR A 139 9.97 1.19 -19.94
N VAL A 140 9.66 1.24 -21.24
CA VAL A 140 10.45 0.60 -22.30
C VAL A 140 11.26 1.71 -22.99
N PRO A 141 12.58 1.59 -23.13
CA PRO A 141 13.44 0.47 -22.72
C PRO A 141 13.64 0.38 -21.19
N LYS A 142 14.08 -0.81 -20.73
CA LYS A 142 14.43 -1.05 -19.33
C LYS A 142 15.53 -0.07 -18.90
N THR A 143 15.38 0.49 -17.69
CA THR A 143 16.34 1.41 -17.07
C THR A 143 16.99 0.77 -15.85
N PRO A 144 18.09 1.31 -15.28
CA PRO A 144 18.61 0.80 -14.02
C PRO A 144 17.58 0.78 -12.88
N ARG A 145 16.66 1.75 -12.87
CA ARG A 145 15.52 1.79 -11.95
C ARG A 145 14.56 0.62 -12.19
N TYR A 146 14.38 0.20 -13.45
CA TYR A 146 13.57 -0.97 -13.78
C TYR A 146 14.09 -2.19 -13.02
N ASP A 147 15.38 -2.49 -13.13
CA ASP A 147 15.98 -3.67 -12.51
C ASP A 147 16.01 -3.56 -10.97
N GLU A 148 16.38 -2.38 -10.44
CA GLU A 148 16.39 -2.13 -8.99
C GLU A 148 15.02 -2.36 -8.36
N SER A 149 13.96 -1.79 -8.95
CA SER A 149 12.61 -1.88 -8.40
C SER A 149 12.08 -3.32 -8.35
N ARG A 150 12.36 -4.15 -9.37
CA ARG A 150 11.95 -5.56 -9.37
C ARG A 150 12.80 -6.41 -8.42
N MET A 151 14.08 -6.11 -8.28
CA MET A 151 14.93 -6.73 -7.28
C MET A 151 14.40 -6.44 -5.86
N LEU A 152 14.11 -5.17 -5.55
CA LEU A 152 13.55 -4.78 -4.26
C LEU A 152 12.20 -5.45 -3.99
N LEU A 153 11.29 -5.46 -4.97
CA LEU A 153 9.99 -6.12 -4.83
C LEU A 153 10.13 -7.61 -4.53
N ARG A 154 11.03 -8.31 -5.22
CA ARG A 154 11.32 -9.73 -4.99
C ARG A 154 11.91 -9.99 -3.62
N ASN A 155 12.82 -9.14 -3.16
CA ASN A 155 13.40 -9.24 -1.83
C ASN A 155 12.33 -9.11 -0.75
N VAL A 156 11.44 -8.12 -0.87
CA VAL A 156 10.37 -7.89 0.11
C VAL A 156 9.31 -9.00 0.09
N LEU A 157 8.95 -9.53 -1.09
CA LEU A 157 8.02 -10.66 -1.19
C LEU A 157 8.54 -11.93 -0.49
N ASN A 158 9.86 -12.15 -0.53
CA ASN A 158 10.52 -13.29 0.10
C ASN A 158 10.81 -13.08 1.59
N ALA A 159 10.57 -11.88 2.13
CA ALA A 159 10.76 -11.56 3.53
C ALA A 159 9.43 -11.67 4.33
N GLU A 160 9.57 -11.84 5.64
CA GLU A 160 8.48 -11.57 6.57
C GLU A 160 8.16 -10.07 6.55
N ASP A 161 6.87 -9.75 6.56
CA ASP A 161 6.42 -8.36 6.49
C ASP A 161 6.26 -7.81 7.90
N ALA A 162 7.22 -6.99 8.34
CA ALA A 162 7.15 -6.35 9.65
C ALA A 162 5.95 -5.37 9.78
N TYR A 163 5.33 -4.97 8.66
CA TYR A 163 4.29 -3.96 8.61
C TYR A 163 2.88 -4.55 8.48
N LEU A 164 2.69 -5.86 8.76
CA LEU A 164 1.38 -6.52 8.70
C LEU A 164 0.28 -5.76 9.47
N GLY A 165 0.62 -5.19 10.63
CA GLY A 165 -0.31 -4.43 11.47
C GLY A 165 -0.79 -3.09 10.90
N TYR A 166 -0.22 -2.61 9.79
CA TYR A 166 -0.60 -1.33 9.16
C TYR A 166 -1.47 -1.49 7.92
N TYR A 167 -1.71 -2.73 7.48
CA TYR A 167 -2.65 -2.99 6.40
C TYR A 167 -4.10 -2.67 6.83
N PRO A 168 -4.97 -2.25 5.90
CA PRO A 168 -4.74 -2.16 4.46
C PRO A 168 -4.07 -0.86 4.01
N PHE A 169 -3.33 -0.95 2.90
CA PHE A 169 -2.77 0.22 2.22
C PHE A 169 -3.54 0.53 0.93
N ALA A 170 -3.78 1.81 0.67
CA ALA A 170 -4.39 2.23 -0.58
C ALA A 170 -3.34 2.40 -1.68
N VAL A 171 -3.55 1.70 -2.80
CA VAL A 171 -2.75 1.81 -4.02
C VAL A 171 -3.61 2.26 -5.19
N SER A 172 -3.02 3.01 -6.11
CA SER A 172 -3.65 3.36 -7.38
C SER A 172 -3.56 2.16 -8.33
N HIS A 173 -4.66 1.83 -9.00
CA HIS A 173 -4.74 0.79 -10.04
C HIS A 173 -4.09 -0.54 -9.62
N ALA A 174 -4.71 -1.28 -8.71
CA ALA A 174 -4.32 -2.66 -8.41
C ALA A 174 -4.73 -3.57 -9.59
N TYR A 175 -3.78 -4.17 -10.30
CA TYR A 175 -4.07 -4.95 -11.50
C TYR A 175 -4.71 -6.31 -11.21
N CYS A 176 -4.46 -6.88 -10.03
CA CYS A 176 -5.05 -8.14 -9.56
C CYS A 176 -6.41 -7.98 -8.88
N PHE A 177 -6.74 -6.77 -8.46
CA PHE A 177 -7.92 -6.45 -7.65
C PHE A 177 -8.62 -5.22 -8.20
N GLU A 178 -8.63 -5.09 -9.53
CA GLU A 178 -9.28 -3.96 -10.18
C GLU A 178 -10.80 -4.10 -10.00
N ARG A 179 -11.45 -3.00 -9.61
CA ARG A 179 -12.90 -3.01 -9.38
C ARG A 179 -13.59 -3.15 -10.73
N THR A 180 -14.44 -4.16 -10.86
CA THR A 180 -15.38 -4.21 -11.98
C THR A 180 -16.48 -3.20 -11.70
N VAL A 181 -16.51 -2.12 -12.49
CA VAL A 181 -17.56 -1.09 -12.39
C VAL A 181 -18.54 -1.30 -13.54
N GLU A 182 -19.80 -1.59 -13.20
CA GLU A 182 -20.87 -1.73 -14.19
C GLU A 182 -21.08 -0.43 -14.97
N PRO A 183 -21.55 -0.50 -16.23
CA PRO A 183 -21.93 0.69 -16.98
C PRO A 183 -23.01 1.47 -16.22
N PRO A 184 -22.92 2.81 -16.15
CA PRO A 184 -23.94 3.60 -15.49
C PRO A 184 -25.30 3.41 -16.18
N LYS A 185 -26.35 3.33 -15.38
CA LYS A 185 -27.73 3.33 -15.89
C LYS A 185 -28.11 4.73 -16.36
N THR A 186 -29.13 4.81 -17.21
CA THR A 186 -29.56 6.05 -17.87
C THR A 186 -30.00 7.16 -16.89
N ASP A 187 -30.31 6.80 -15.65
CA ASP A 187 -30.79 7.65 -14.56
C ASP A 187 -29.74 7.90 -13.44
N GLU A 188 -28.51 7.39 -13.58
CA GLU A 188 -27.45 7.56 -12.58
C GLU A 188 -26.59 8.82 -12.85
N ASP A 189 -26.02 9.40 -11.78
CA ASP A 189 -25.08 10.53 -11.87
C ASP A 189 -23.90 10.17 -12.79
N PRO A 190 -23.69 10.91 -13.91
CA PRO A 190 -22.63 10.60 -14.87
C PRO A 190 -21.22 10.68 -14.27
N PHE A 191 -21.06 11.37 -13.13
CA PHE A 191 -19.79 11.46 -12.40
C PHE A 191 -19.62 10.40 -11.32
N ALA A 192 -20.66 9.66 -10.93
CA ALA A 192 -20.57 8.64 -9.89
C ALA A 192 -19.52 7.57 -10.24
N ARG A 193 -19.48 7.16 -11.51
CA ARG A 193 -18.47 6.21 -12.03
C ARG A 193 -17.05 6.78 -11.97
N ILE A 194 -16.84 8.03 -12.36
CA ILE A 194 -15.51 8.65 -12.34
C ILE A 194 -15.00 8.73 -10.90
N ARG A 195 -15.88 9.10 -9.95
CA ARG A 195 -15.54 9.11 -8.52
C ARG A 195 -15.15 7.71 -8.04
N LEU A 196 -15.89 6.68 -8.43
CA LEU A 196 -15.61 5.30 -8.02
C LEU A 196 -14.29 4.79 -8.61
N LEU A 197 -14.03 5.04 -9.89
CA LEU A 197 -12.77 4.67 -10.56
C LEU A 197 -11.56 5.46 -10.04
N GLY A 198 -11.78 6.70 -9.57
CA GLY A 198 -10.75 7.54 -8.98
C GLY A 198 -10.39 7.16 -7.53
N GLN A 199 -11.15 6.29 -6.88
CA GLN A 199 -10.81 5.83 -5.54
C GLN A 199 -9.69 4.80 -5.58
N PRO A 200 -8.68 4.90 -4.69
CA PRO A 200 -7.63 3.90 -4.61
C PRO A 200 -8.20 2.56 -4.12
N THR A 201 -7.59 1.46 -4.56
CA THR A 201 -7.90 0.13 -4.03
C THR A 201 -7.16 -0.06 -2.72
N LEU A 202 -7.90 -0.41 -1.65
CA LEU A 202 -7.31 -0.86 -0.39
C LEU A 202 -6.90 -2.32 -0.56
N LEU A 203 -5.60 -2.60 -0.43
CA LEU A 203 -5.08 -3.96 -0.47
C LEU A 203 -4.78 -4.40 0.96
N GLU A 204 -5.35 -5.54 1.35
CA GLU A 204 -4.91 -6.30 2.51
C GLU A 204 -3.54 -6.94 2.27
N ALA A 205 -2.86 -7.39 3.32
CA ALA A 205 -1.50 -7.93 3.22
C ALA A 205 -1.35 -9.04 2.17
N GLN A 206 -2.27 -10.01 2.17
CA GLN A 206 -2.26 -11.10 1.20
C GLN A 206 -2.54 -10.62 -0.23
N GLN A 207 -3.44 -9.65 -0.39
CA GLN A 207 -3.73 -9.05 -1.69
C GLN A 207 -2.54 -8.25 -2.22
N ALA A 208 -1.81 -7.53 -1.36
CA ALA A 208 -0.57 -6.88 -1.74
C ALA A 208 0.49 -7.90 -2.18
N ARG A 209 0.62 -9.05 -1.51
CA ARG A 209 1.50 -10.14 -1.96
C ARG A 209 1.13 -10.65 -3.36
N ALA A 210 -0.16 -10.89 -3.61
CA ALA A 210 -0.65 -11.30 -4.93
C ALA A 210 -0.36 -10.25 -6.02
N GLU A 211 -0.64 -8.97 -5.74
CA GLU A 211 -0.35 -7.86 -6.65
C GLU A 211 1.16 -7.77 -6.94
N GLY A 212 2.02 -7.94 -5.93
CA GLY A 212 3.47 -7.93 -6.09
C GLY A 212 3.99 -9.05 -7.00
N PHE A 213 3.55 -10.29 -6.78
CA PHE A 213 3.90 -11.41 -7.67
C PHE A 213 3.40 -11.19 -9.10
N TYR A 214 2.18 -10.68 -9.26
CA TYR A 214 1.63 -10.39 -10.58
C TYR A 214 2.45 -9.32 -11.31
N TYR A 215 2.95 -8.35 -10.57
CA TYR A 215 3.81 -7.32 -11.10
C TYR A 215 5.18 -7.86 -11.55
N LEU A 216 5.77 -8.80 -10.80
CA LEU A 216 7.00 -9.49 -11.21
C LEU A 216 6.77 -10.37 -12.44
N ALA A 217 5.60 -11.00 -12.53
CA ALA A 217 5.20 -11.83 -13.67
C ALA A 217 5.07 -11.02 -14.97
N ALA A 218 4.68 -9.74 -14.86
CA ALA A 218 4.53 -8.82 -15.97
C ALA A 218 5.85 -8.39 -16.62
N ASP A 219 6.98 -9.01 -16.29
CA ASP A 219 8.30 -8.68 -16.83
C ASP A 219 8.24 -8.51 -18.34
N TYR A 220 8.37 -7.26 -18.79
CA TYR A 220 8.18 -6.83 -20.18
C TYR A 220 9.28 -7.34 -21.12
N SER A 221 10.21 -8.19 -20.66
CA SER A 221 11.10 -8.92 -21.55
C SER A 221 10.38 -10.06 -22.25
N SER A 222 10.30 -9.96 -23.58
CA SER A 222 10.06 -11.11 -24.44
C SER A 222 11.38 -11.88 -24.66
N PRO A 223 11.40 -13.22 -24.55
CA PRO A 223 10.28 -14.10 -24.20
C PRO A 223 9.99 -14.15 -22.69
N VAL A 224 8.73 -14.48 -22.34
CA VAL A 224 8.29 -14.74 -20.95
C VAL A 224 9.17 -15.83 -20.33
N SER A 225 9.91 -15.49 -19.29
CA SER A 225 10.82 -16.41 -18.62
C SER A 225 10.07 -17.46 -17.78
N ALA A 226 10.74 -18.56 -17.43
CA ALA A 226 10.20 -19.54 -16.48
C ALA A 226 9.88 -18.89 -15.11
N GLN A 227 10.72 -17.93 -14.69
CA GLN A 227 10.49 -17.16 -13.48
C GLN A 227 9.20 -16.34 -13.56
N SER A 228 8.93 -15.69 -14.69
CA SER A 228 7.70 -14.91 -14.90
C SER A 228 6.44 -15.80 -14.82
N GLN A 229 6.51 -17.06 -15.27
CA GLN A 229 5.41 -18.02 -15.12
C GLN A 229 5.22 -18.46 -13.67
N GLN A 230 6.32 -18.68 -12.94
CA GLN A 230 6.27 -19.01 -11.52
C GLN A 230 5.70 -17.84 -10.70
N ASP A 231 6.12 -16.61 -10.99
CA ASP A 231 5.58 -15.41 -10.35
C ASP A 231 4.07 -15.26 -10.64
N LEU A 232 3.62 -15.56 -11.87
CA LEU A 232 2.19 -15.55 -12.18
C LEU A 232 1.43 -16.60 -11.38
N GLN A 233 1.98 -17.81 -11.24
CA GLN A 233 1.36 -18.87 -10.45
C GLN A 233 1.22 -18.45 -8.99
N HIS A 234 2.27 -17.89 -8.38
CA HIS A 234 2.23 -17.36 -7.02
C HIS A 234 1.17 -16.26 -6.85
N ALA A 235 1.02 -15.37 -7.83
CA ALA A 235 -0.01 -14.34 -7.80
C ALA A 235 -1.42 -14.94 -7.77
N LEU A 236 -1.67 -15.97 -8.59
CA LEU A 236 -2.96 -16.66 -8.66
C LEU A 236 -3.26 -17.42 -7.36
N GLU A 237 -2.28 -18.14 -6.81
CA GLU A 237 -2.40 -18.83 -5.53
C GLU A 237 -2.65 -17.86 -4.37
N ALA A 238 -2.05 -16.67 -4.42
CA ALA A 238 -2.27 -15.61 -3.44
C ALA A 238 -3.60 -14.86 -3.63
N GLY A 239 -4.42 -15.23 -4.62
CA GLY A 239 -5.79 -14.73 -4.79
C GLY A 239 -5.97 -13.63 -5.82
N CYS A 240 -5.04 -13.44 -6.76
CA CYS A 240 -5.20 -12.50 -7.87
C CYS A 240 -6.47 -12.82 -8.69
N GLN A 241 -7.41 -11.88 -8.76
CA GLN A 241 -8.75 -12.10 -9.34
C GLN A 241 -8.83 -11.63 -10.78
N THR A 242 -8.15 -10.53 -11.11
CA THR A 242 -8.18 -9.91 -12.43
C THR A 242 -6.84 -10.07 -13.15
N ASP A 243 -6.88 -10.10 -14.48
CA ASP A 243 -5.69 -10.14 -15.33
C ASP A 243 -5.52 -8.78 -16.05
N GLY A 244 -5.37 -7.71 -15.27
CA GLY A 244 -5.34 -6.33 -15.78
C GLY A 244 -4.22 -6.07 -16.80
N LEU A 245 -3.08 -6.74 -16.65
CA LEU A 245 -1.95 -6.70 -17.58
C LEU A 245 -2.02 -7.75 -18.69
N ARG A 246 -3.09 -8.58 -18.72
CA ARG A 246 -3.36 -9.59 -19.76
C ARG A 246 -2.22 -10.61 -19.91
N LEU A 247 -1.69 -11.08 -18.78
CA LEU A 247 -0.58 -12.02 -18.71
C LEU A 247 -1.01 -13.46 -18.96
N LYS A 248 -2.27 -13.80 -18.68
CA LYS A 248 -2.82 -15.11 -19.06
C LYS A 248 -2.90 -15.12 -20.58
N LYS A 249 -2.21 -16.06 -21.23
CA LYS A 249 -2.47 -16.36 -22.64
C LYS A 249 -3.98 -16.57 -22.77
N LYS A 250 -4.64 -15.90 -23.72
CA LYS A 250 -5.98 -16.31 -24.16
C LYS A 250 -5.89 -17.82 -24.39
N SER A 251 -6.53 -18.61 -23.54
CA SER A 251 -6.55 -20.05 -23.70
C SER A 251 -7.00 -20.32 -25.13
N GLN A 252 -6.24 -21.14 -25.84
CA GLN A 252 -6.75 -21.85 -27.00
C GLN A 252 -8.13 -22.37 -26.61
N ASN A 253 -9.16 -21.99 -27.38
CA ASN A 253 -10.50 -22.56 -27.28
C ASN A 253 -10.34 -24.07 -27.02
N PRO A 254 -10.88 -24.62 -25.92
CA PRO A 254 -11.17 -26.04 -25.91
C PRO A 254 -12.28 -26.19 -26.96
N LYS A 255 -11.89 -26.57 -28.19
CA LYS A 255 -12.85 -27.19 -29.10
C LYS A 255 -13.40 -28.38 -28.33
N GLN A 256 -14.64 -28.26 -27.89
CA GLN A 256 -15.42 -29.39 -27.38
C GLN A 256 -15.46 -30.47 -28.47
N PRO A 257 -15.35 -31.76 -28.09
CA PRO A 257 -15.55 -32.87 -29.01
C PRO A 257 -16.98 -32.89 -29.55
#